data_AF-A0A0L8HE83-F1
#
_entry.id   AF-A0A0L8HE83-F1
#
_cell.length_a   1.000
_cell.length_b   1.000
_cell.length_c   1.000
_cell.angle_alpha   90.00
_cell.angle_beta   90.00
_cell.angle_gamma   90.00
#
_symmetry.space_group_name_H-M   'P 1'
#
loop_
_entity.id
_entity.type
_entity.pdbx_description
1 polymer ?
#
loop_
_entity_poly.entity_id
_entity_poly.type
_entity_poly.pdbx_seq_one_letter_code
_entity_poly.pdbx_strand_id
1 'polypeptide(L)'
;MFYVSDECNHVVIPIPRQLNGSQHQTFGNTSLEDRCYSNDDCPFYADCQPRSCDLYICICSEGYRQSPDRSRCVKLSKLGESCNTDLNCPNEFAECTSGQCVCKENFSPVSDMYCKYAGTVVYGDACNATNPCTYPDTECNNGSCQCQENFREKTTQESRSFPELMFSCIKKNFSLSMCQGIPVTNLSQSQMEETSGVVLSRFKRDVTTIQQKVKIYENCSEDTDCPEDASCVAHKCNDYRCVCSADYQPSSDKNTCIRGWLNF
;
A
#
# COMPACT_ATOMS: atom_id res chain seq x y z
N MET A 1 -42.31 -1.49 -34.54
CA MET A 1 -41.20 -0.81 -35.24
C MET A 1 -40.33 -0.20 -34.15
N PHE A 2 -39.33 -0.94 -33.69
CA PHE A 2 -38.47 -0.53 -32.58
C PHE A 2 -37.21 0.09 -33.18
N TYR A 3 -36.90 1.33 -32.80
CA TYR A 3 -35.63 1.97 -33.11
C TYR A 3 -34.60 1.43 -32.12
N VAL A 4 -33.66 0.62 -32.62
CA VAL A 4 -32.38 0.35 -31.98
C VAL A 4 -31.45 1.48 -32.42
N SER A 5 -30.99 2.31 -31.48
CA SER A 5 -29.89 3.23 -31.71
C SER A 5 -28.59 2.56 -31.28
N ASP A 6 -27.92 1.93 -32.24
CA ASP A 6 -26.49 1.64 -32.18
C ASP A 6 -25.74 2.95 -32.45
N GLU A 7 -24.72 3.26 -31.62
CA GLU A 7 -23.44 3.87 -32.02
C GLU A 7 -22.67 4.33 -30.77
N CYS A 8 -21.65 3.56 -30.37
CA CYS A 8 -20.56 4.02 -29.51
C CYS A 8 -19.25 3.72 -30.24
N ASN A 9 -18.73 4.72 -30.96
CA ASN A 9 -17.47 4.66 -31.69
C ASN A 9 -16.28 4.93 -30.75
N HIS A 10 -15.29 4.03 -30.77
CA HIS A 10 -14.01 4.21 -30.08
C HIS A 10 -13.06 5.11 -30.87
N VAL A 11 -12.51 6.14 -30.23
CA VAL A 11 -11.42 6.99 -30.75
C VAL A 11 -10.10 6.46 -30.22
N VAL A 12 -9.21 6.02 -31.12
CA VAL A 12 -7.81 5.66 -30.81
C VAL A 12 -6.93 6.90 -31.03
N ILE A 13 -6.24 7.35 -29.97
CA ILE A 13 -5.30 8.48 -30.02
C ILE A 13 -3.86 7.93 -30.12
N PRO A 14 -3.05 8.33 -31.11
CA PRO A 14 -1.64 7.95 -31.18
C PRO A 14 -0.76 8.87 -30.32
N ILE A 15 0.18 8.27 -29.58
CA ILE A 15 1.18 8.97 -28.75
C ILE A 15 2.42 9.30 -29.60
N PRO A 16 2.92 10.56 -29.62
CA PRO A 16 4.15 10.89 -30.33
C PRO A 16 5.42 10.57 -29.51
N ARG A 17 6.44 10.10 -30.23
CA ARG A 17 7.83 9.87 -29.78
C ARG A 17 8.69 11.14 -29.93
N GLN A 18 9.86 11.10 -29.26
CA GLN A 18 11.09 11.93 -29.34
C GLN A 18 11.20 12.96 -28.18
N LEU A 19 12.35 13.17 -27.51
CA LEU A 19 13.69 13.50 -28.04
C LEU A 19 14.87 13.23 -27.06
N ASN A 20 16.06 13.21 -27.66
CA ASN A 20 17.44 13.08 -27.17
C ASN A 20 17.92 14.06 -26.06
N GLY A 21 18.87 13.60 -25.24
CA GLY A 21 20.22 14.24 -25.14
C GLY A 21 20.63 14.97 -23.85
N SER A 22 21.26 14.25 -22.90
CA SER A 22 22.40 14.76 -22.10
C SER A 22 23.09 13.59 -21.37
N GLN A 23 24.37 13.33 -21.67
CA GLN A 23 25.17 12.28 -21.04
C GLN A 23 25.66 12.75 -19.65
N HIS A 24 24.77 12.70 -18.66
CA HIS A 24 25.19 12.30 -17.31
C HIS A 24 25.30 10.77 -17.32
N GLN A 25 26.24 10.20 -16.56
CA GLN A 25 26.35 8.75 -16.40
C GLN A 25 25.02 8.20 -15.84
N THR A 26 24.14 7.72 -16.71
CA THR A 26 22.88 7.07 -16.36
C THR A 26 23.19 5.63 -15.97
N PHE A 27 23.62 5.45 -14.72
CA PHE A 27 23.60 4.13 -14.07
C PHE A 27 22.18 3.88 -13.55
N GLY A 28 21.61 2.75 -13.96
CA GLY A 28 20.20 2.36 -13.77
C GLY A 28 19.24 3.13 -14.68
N ASN A 29 18.72 2.48 -15.73
CA ASN A 29 17.62 3.04 -16.55
C ASN A 29 16.25 2.90 -15.88
N THR A 30 16.22 2.28 -14.70
CA THR A 30 15.00 1.88 -14.00
C THR A 30 14.75 2.79 -12.79
N SER A 31 13.49 3.12 -12.57
CA SER A 31 13.05 3.92 -11.43
C SER A 31 12.98 3.07 -10.17
N LEU A 32 12.80 3.70 -9.01
CA LEU A 32 12.47 2.96 -7.81
C LEU A 32 11.13 2.24 -7.98
N GLU A 33 11.02 1.08 -7.36
CA GLU A 33 9.92 0.11 -7.50
C GLU A 33 9.77 -0.54 -8.88
N ASP A 34 10.60 -0.19 -9.86
CA ASP A 34 10.66 -0.94 -11.11
C ASP A 34 11.40 -2.27 -10.90
N ARG A 35 11.11 -3.23 -11.78
CA ARG A 35 11.74 -4.54 -11.78
C ARG A 35 13.22 -4.45 -12.07
N CYS A 36 14.00 -5.32 -11.44
CA CYS A 36 15.44 -5.41 -11.63
C CYS A 36 15.88 -6.87 -11.67
N TYR A 37 17.06 -7.11 -12.23
CA TYR A 37 17.71 -8.42 -12.26
C TYR A 37 19.00 -8.42 -11.43
N SER A 38 19.59 -7.25 -11.24
CA SER A 38 20.81 -7.03 -10.46
C SER A 38 20.80 -5.63 -9.83
N ASN A 39 21.69 -5.40 -8.86
CA ASN A 39 21.84 -4.08 -8.24
C ASN A 39 22.28 -3.00 -9.25
N ASP A 40 22.93 -3.38 -10.35
CA ASP A 40 23.39 -2.44 -11.38
C ASP A 40 22.24 -1.85 -12.22
N ASP A 41 21.06 -2.50 -12.18
CA ASP A 41 19.84 -2.00 -12.83
C ASP A 41 19.20 -0.85 -12.03
N CYS A 42 19.55 -0.71 -10.75
CA CYS A 42 18.90 0.20 -9.82
C CYS A 42 19.58 1.57 -9.76
N PRO A 43 18.82 2.63 -9.41
CA PRO A 43 19.39 3.95 -9.21
C PRO A 43 20.32 3.98 -8.00
N PHE A 44 21.10 5.05 -7.85
CA PHE A 44 22.02 5.21 -6.73
C PHE A 44 21.35 5.03 -5.37
N TYR A 45 22.04 4.26 -4.50
CA TYR A 45 21.58 3.91 -3.16
C TYR A 45 20.26 3.12 -3.14
N ALA A 46 20.00 2.37 -4.21
CA ALA A 46 18.98 1.34 -4.25
C ALA A 46 19.63 -0.02 -4.54
N ASP A 47 19.04 -1.06 -3.96
CA ASP A 47 19.40 -2.45 -4.17
C ASP A 47 18.25 -3.17 -4.87
N CYS A 48 18.60 -4.18 -5.66
CA CYS A 48 17.64 -5.07 -6.28
C CYS A 48 17.20 -6.14 -5.26
N GLN A 49 15.98 -6.01 -4.76
CA GLN A 49 15.49 -6.79 -3.62
C GLN A 49 14.14 -7.43 -3.93
N PRO A 50 13.86 -8.64 -3.39
CA PRO A 50 12.58 -9.28 -3.59
C PRO A 50 11.49 -8.55 -2.77
N ARG A 51 10.31 -8.36 -3.37
CA ARG A 51 9.09 -7.81 -2.74
C ARG A 51 7.93 -8.77 -2.95
N SER A 52 8.08 -10.00 -2.48
CA SER A 52 7.06 -11.06 -2.58
C SER A 52 6.60 -11.25 -4.03
N CYS A 53 5.31 -11.09 -4.32
CA CYS A 53 4.75 -11.27 -5.64
C CYS A 53 5.06 -10.14 -6.63
N ASP A 54 5.68 -9.04 -6.19
CA ASP A 54 6.19 -7.99 -7.09
C ASP A 54 7.58 -8.32 -7.64
N LEU A 55 8.10 -9.51 -7.31
CA LEU A 55 9.39 -10.04 -7.76
C LEU A 55 10.55 -9.20 -7.22
N TYR A 56 11.67 -9.14 -7.95
CA TYR A 56 12.79 -8.28 -7.61
C TYR A 56 12.54 -6.88 -8.16
N ILE A 57 12.57 -5.89 -7.27
CA ILE A 57 12.41 -4.48 -7.62
C ILE A 57 13.51 -3.64 -6.98
N CYS A 58 13.71 -2.43 -7.50
CA CYS A 58 14.65 -1.47 -6.94
C CYS A 58 14.08 -0.80 -5.68
N ILE A 59 14.73 -1.03 -4.54
CA ILE A 59 14.33 -0.50 -3.22
C ILE A 59 15.53 0.20 -2.61
N CYS A 60 15.31 1.31 -1.88
CA CYS A 60 16.41 2.01 -1.24
C CYS A 60 17.21 1.14 -0.28
N SER A 61 18.54 1.28 -0.35
CA SER A 61 19.51 0.63 0.53
C SER A 61 19.29 1.04 1.99
N GLU A 62 19.93 0.32 2.91
CA GLU A 62 19.79 0.58 4.33
C GLU A 62 20.28 2.00 4.69
N GLY A 63 19.51 2.70 5.51
CA GLY A 63 19.77 4.11 5.84
C GLY A 63 19.31 5.11 4.78
N TYR A 64 18.57 4.68 3.74
CA TYR A 64 17.97 5.55 2.74
C TYR A 64 16.45 5.32 2.65
N ARG A 65 15.71 6.36 2.28
CA ARG A 65 14.26 6.28 1.96
C ARG A 65 13.97 6.81 0.56
N GLN A 66 12.89 6.35 -0.02
CA GLN A 66 12.40 6.86 -1.30
C GLN A 66 11.96 8.32 -1.16
N SER A 67 12.32 9.16 -2.14
CA SER A 67 11.82 10.53 -2.27
C SER A 67 10.33 10.54 -2.63
N PRO A 68 9.57 11.61 -2.34
CA PRO A 68 8.12 11.63 -2.61
C PRO A 68 7.73 11.41 -4.08
N ASP A 69 8.60 11.83 -5.01
CA ASP A 69 8.47 11.65 -6.46
C ASP A 69 9.00 10.29 -6.95
N ARG A 70 9.49 9.44 -6.04
CA ARG A 70 10.03 8.10 -6.32
C ARG A 70 11.24 8.07 -7.26
N SER A 71 11.87 9.22 -7.50
CA SER A 71 12.98 9.33 -8.45
C SER A 71 14.34 8.95 -7.86
N ARG A 72 14.49 8.99 -6.54
CA ARG A 72 15.78 8.77 -5.87
C ARG A 72 15.67 8.31 -4.42
N CYS A 73 16.77 7.79 -3.91
CA CYS A 73 16.94 7.47 -2.50
C CYS A 73 17.59 8.64 -1.75
N VAL A 74 17.01 9.02 -0.62
CA VAL A 74 17.46 10.12 0.24
C VAL A 74 18.01 9.53 1.53
N LYS A 75 19.22 9.94 1.92
CA LYS A 75 19.85 9.50 3.16
C LYS A 75 19.05 9.96 4.37
N LEU A 76 18.82 9.02 5.28
CA LEU A 76 18.18 9.25 6.56
C LEU A 76 19.19 9.72 7.62
N SER A 77 18.74 10.65 8.44
CA SER A 77 19.35 11.13 9.68
C SER A 77 18.50 10.63 10.84
N LYS A 78 19.13 10.24 11.95
CA LYS A 78 18.42 9.84 13.17
C LYS A 78 17.77 11.05 13.85
N LEU A 79 16.84 10.79 14.77
CA LEU A 79 16.31 11.83 15.65
C LEU A 79 17.45 12.48 16.45
N GLY A 80 17.46 13.82 16.50
CA GLY A 80 18.51 14.66 17.08
C GLY A 80 19.71 14.91 16.17
N GLU A 81 19.86 14.17 15.06
CA GLU A 81 20.93 14.41 14.09
C GLU A 81 20.59 15.55 13.13
N SER A 82 21.63 16.10 12.49
CA SER A 82 21.48 17.19 11.54
C SER A 82 20.69 16.78 10.29
N CYS A 83 19.85 17.70 9.83
CA CYS A 83 19.04 17.55 8.63
C CYS A 83 18.98 18.86 7.85
N ASN A 84 18.69 18.75 6.56
CA ASN A 84 18.45 19.90 5.68
C ASN A 84 16.96 20.05 5.35
N THR A 85 16.23 18.92 5.31
CA THR A 85 14.82 18.86 4.95
C THR A 85 14.14 17.74 5.73
N ASP A 86 12.81 17.78 5.84
CA ASP A 86 12.01 16.71 6.46
C ASP A 86 12.23 15.34 5.81
N LEU A 87 12.62 15.32 4.53
CA LEU A 87 12.94 14.09 3.80
C LEU A 87 14.18 13.38 4.34
N ASN A 88 15.05 14.08 5.06
CA ASN A 88 16.19 13.45 5.72
C ASN A 88 15.78 12.75 7.01
N CYS A 89 14.58 12.98 7.55
CA CYS A 89 14.20 12.43 8.83
C CYS A 89 13.62 11.01 8.72
N PRO A 90 13.71 10.19 9.79
CA PRO A 90 13.60 8.74 9.71
C PRO A 90 12.29 8.21 9.14
N ASN A 91 11.18 8.91 9.42
CA ASN A 91 9.86 8.53 8.93
C ASN A 91 9.00 9.78 8.67
N GLU A 92 7.77 9.58 8.20
CA GLU A 92 6.81 10.67 7.89
C GLU A 92 6.26 11.42 9.11
N PHE A 93 6.51 10.89 10.31
CA PHE A 93 6.13 11.49 11.60
C PHE A 93 7.27 12.29 12.24
N ALA A 94 8.39 12.41 11.54
CA ALA A 94 9.50 13.28 11.89
C ALA A 94 9.60 14.45 10.91
N GLU A 95 10.16 15.56 11.38
CA GLU A 95 10.40 16.78 10.60
C GLU A 95 11.74 17.41 10.99
N CYS A 96 12.26 18.26 10.10
CA CYS A 96 13.53 18.93 10.28
C CYS A 96 13.34 20.31 10.92
N THR A 97 13.48 20.39 12.23
CA THR A 97 13.27 21.61 12.99
C THR A 97 14.59 22.13 13.53
N SER A 98 14.91 23.39 13.23
CA SER A 98 16.20 24.02 13.61
C SER A 98 17.43 23.22 13.14
N GLY A 99 17.32 22.57 11.99
CA GLY A 99 18.39 21.76 11.41
C GLY A 99 18.60 20.41 12.09
N GLN A 100 17.68 19.96 12.94
CA GLN A 100 17.70 18.63 13.57
C GLN A 100 16.41 17.87 13.33
N CYS A 101 16.50 16.55 13.17
CA CYS A 101 15.31 15.71 13.05
C CYS A 101 14.63 15.56 14.40
N VAL A 102 13.35 15.93 14.48
CA VAL A 102 12.51 15.80 15.66
C VAL A 102 11.20 15.12 15.28
N CYS A 103 10.49 14.54 16.25
CA CYS A 103 9.12 14.10 16.00
C CYS A 103 8.21 15.32 15.83
N LYS A 104 7.28 15.23 14.88
CA LYS A 104 6.22 16.22 14.66
C LYS A 104 5.35 16.39 15.92
N GLU A 105 4.59 17.47 15.96
CA GLU A 105 3.60 17.69 17.03
C GLU A 105 2.63 16.50 17.13
N ASN A 106 2.32 16.08 18.37
CA ASN A 106 1.54 14.89 18.70
C ASN A 106 2.22 13.55 18.40
N PHE A 107 3.51 13.53 18.08
CA PHE A 107 4.30 12.32 17.97
C PHE A 107 5.37 12.26 19.05
N SER A 108 5.82 11.05 19.37
CA SER A 108 6.86 10.79 20.37
C SER A 108 7.88 9.80 19.85
N PRO A 109 9.17 9.94 20.23
CA PRO A 109 10.22 9.03 19.81
C PRO A 109 10.02 7.67 20.47
N VAL A 110 10.13 6.60 19.68
CA VAL A 110 10.19 5.20 20.17
C VAL A 110 11.62 4.70 20.13
N SER A 111 12.35 5.08 19.09
CA SER A 111 13.76 4.81 18.88
C SER A 111 14.42 6.02 18.23
N ASP A 112 15.72 5.93 17.94
CA ASP A 112 16.45 6.94 17.18
C ASP A 112 16.00 7.05 15.71
N MET A 113 15.23 6.08 15.22
CA MET A 113 14.78 5.98 13.82
C MET A 113 13.25 5.96 13.68
N TYR A 114 12.49 6.20 14.74
CA TYR A 114 11.03 6.08 14.66
C TYR A 114 10.27 6.98 15.63
N CYS A 115 9.33 7.74 15.08
CA CYS A 115 8.29 8.49 15.81
C CYS A 115 6.95 7.77 15.68
N LYS A 116 6.18 7.69 16.77
CA LYS A 116 4.79 7.18 16.81
C LYS A 116 3.82 8.24 17.34
N TYR A 117 2.53 8.07 17.14
CA TYR A 117 1.52 8.96 17.73
C TYR A 117 1.60 8.95 19.27
N ALA A 118 1.56 10.11 19.90
CA ALA A 118 1.66 10.24 21.33
C ALA A 118 0.48 9.54 22.02
N GLY A 119 0.76 8.71 23.01
CA GLY A 119 -0.24 7.94 23.74
C GLY A 119 -0.66 6.61 23.11
N THR A 120 -0.11 6.22 21.95
CA THR A 120 -0.27 4.84 21.47
C THR A 120 0.72 3.90 22.14
N VAL A 121 0.23 2.69 22.40
CA VAL A 121 0.99 1.56 22.95
C VAL A 121 1.19 0.56 21.83
N VAL A 122 2.36 0.56 21.24
CA VAL A 122 2.72 -0.25 20.08
C VAL A 122 3.68 -1.36 20.50
N TYR A 123 4.12 -2.18 19.56
CA TYR A 123 5.08 -3.26 19.81
C TYR A 123 6.30 -2.77 20.62
N GLY A 124 6.69 -3.55 21.64
CA GLY A 124 7.78 -3.24 22.56
C GLY A 124 7.44 -2.27 23.70
N ASP A 125 6.32 -1.55 23.64
CA ASP A 125 5.90 -0.68 24.74
C ASP A 125 5.34 -1.47 25.92
N ALA A 126 5.40 -0.87 27.11
CA ALA A 126 4.77 -1.39 28.31
C ALA A 126 3.23 -1.33 28.20
N CYS A 127 2.57 -2.42 28.56
CA CYS A 127 1.12 -2.58 28.46
C CYS A 127 0.52 -3.24 29.71
N ASN A 128 -0.78 -3.08 29.90
CA ASN A 128 -1.56 -3.74 30.94
C ASN A 128 -3.07 -3.74 30.58
N ALA A 129 -3.93 -4.18 31.50
CA ALA A 129 -5.37 -4.24 31.28
C ALA A 129 -6.04 -2.87 31.05
N THR A 130 -5.48 -1.77 31.56
CA THR A 130 -6.01 -0.41 31.37
C THR A 130 -5.33 0.33 30.21
N ASN A 131 -4.21 -0.19 29.73
CA ASN A 131 -3.41 0.38 28.65
C ASN A 131 -3.04 -0.73 27.64
N PRO A 132 -4.01 -1.22 26.85
CA PRO A 132 -3.80 -2.32 25.93
C PRO A 132 -2.98 -1.89 24.71
N CYS A 133 -2.40 -2.87 24.03
CA CYS A 133 -1.72 -2.64 22.76
C CYS A 133 -2.71 -2.10 21.72
N THR A 134 -2.27 -1.12 20.94
CA THR A 134 -3.11 -0.36 20.00
C THR A 134 -3.41 -1.16 18.73
N TYR A 135 -2.49 -2.00 18.26
CA TYR A 135 -2.62 -2.70 16.98
C TYR A 135 -3.23 -4.10 17.12
N PRO A 136 -4.09 -4.52 16.17
CA PRO A 136 -4.87 -5.76 16.27
C PRO A 136 -4.04 -7.05 16.16
N ASP A 137 -2.82 -6.96 15.62
CA ASP A 137 -1.84 -8.04 15.47
C ASP A 137 -0.84 -8.10 16.65
N THR A 138 -1.06 -7.26 17.67
CA THR A 138 -0.31 -7.25 18.92
C THR A 138 -1.18 -7.67 20.11
N GLU A 139 -0.56 -8.21 21.14
CA GLU A 139 -1.18 -8.52 22.41
C GLU A 139 -0.26 -8.16 23.58
N CYS A 140 -0.87 -7.92 24.74
CA CYS A 140 -0.10 -7.61 25.94
C CYS A 140 0.39 -8.90 26.59
N ASN A 141 1.67 -9.21 26.41
CA ASN A 141 2.30 -10.42 26.93
C ASN A 141 3.43 -10.05 27.89
N ASN A 142 3.36 -10.54 29.13
CA ASN A 142 4.33 -10.23 30.21
C ASN A 142 4.57 -8.71 30.41
N GLY A 143 3.51 -7.90 30.26
CA GLY A 143 3.58 -6.45 30.45
C GLY A 143 4.24 -5.68 29.29
N SER A 144 4.52 -6.33 28.16
CA SER A 144 5.01 -5.68 26.94
C SER A 144 4.12 -6.05 25.75
N CYS A 145 3.90 -5.11 24.84
CA CYS A 145 3.22 -5.40 23.59
C CYS A 145 4.10 -6.27 22.70
N GLN A 146 3.58 -7.43 22.32
CA GLN A 146 4.27 -8.41 21.47
C GLN A 146 3.34 -8.83 20.33
N CYS A 147 3.91 -9.40 19.27
CA CYS A 147 3.10 -9.97 18.19
C CYS A 147 2.33 -11.18 18.70
N GLN A 148 1.07 -11.31 18.28
CA GLN A 148 0.23 -12.48 18.60
C GLN A 148 0.83 -13.79 18.06
N GLU A 149 0.32 -14.94 18.52
CA GLU A 149 0.84 -16.29 18.20
C GLU A 149 1.06 -16.55 16.68
N ASN A 150 0.25 -15.99 15.79
CA ASN A 150 0.38 -16.18 14.34
C ASN A 150 1.19 -15.10 13.61
N PHE A 151 1.77 -14.18 14.37
CA PHE A 151 2.55 -13.05 13.88
C PHE A 151 3.97 -13.08 14.41
N ARG A 152 4.85 -12.32 13.76
CA ARG A 152 6.22 -12.07 14.18
C ARG A 152 6.60 -10.63 13.88
N GLU A 153 7.67 -10.16 14.50
CA GLU A 153 8.25 -8.87 14.17
C GLU A 153 8.72 -8.86 12.71
N LYS A 154 8.53 -7.72 12.04
CA LYS A 154 9.11 -7.46 10.74
C LYS A 154 10.62 -7.37 10.84
N THR A 155 11.30 -7.95 9.87
CA THR A 155 12.73 -7.72 9.67
C THR A 155 12.98 -6.32 9.09
N THR A 156 14.21 -5.81 9.24
CA THR A 156 14.63 -4.53 8.63
C THR A 156 14.44 -4.52 7.11
N GLN A 157 14.59 -5.67 6.44
CA GLN A 157 14.36 -5.78 5.00
C GLN A 157 12.87 -5.61 4.67
N GLU A 158 11.98 -6.24 5.43
CA GLU A 158 10.53 -6.14 5.21
C GLU A 158 10.00 -4.74 5.46
N SER A 159 10.49 -4.06 6.50
CA SER A 159 10.15 -2.66 6.76
C SER A 159 10.59 -1.73 5.64
N ARG A 160 11.70 -2.04 4.95
CA ARG A 160 12.17 -1.28 3.79
C ARG A 160 11.40 -1.61 2.51
N SER A 161 11.00 -2.86 2.32
CA SER A 161 10.22 -3.27 1.15
C SER A 161 8.78 -2.80 1.20
N PHE A 162 8.23 -2.57 2.40
CA PHE A 162 6.87 -2.13 2.62
C PHE A 162 6.81 -0.98 3.65
N PRO A 163 7.39 0.20 3.32
CA PRO A 163 7.42 1.34 4.24
C PRO A 163 6.03 1.89 4.57
N GLU A 164 5.04 1.64 3.70
CA GLU A 164 3.63 2.01 3.92
C GLU A 164 2.95 1.20 5.03
N LEU A 165 3.52 0.05 5.41
CA LEU A 165 2.95 -0.78 6.46
C LEU A 165 3.52 -0.36 7.81
N MET A 166 2.80 0.52 8.50
CA MET A 166 3.18 1.03 9.81
C MET A 166 3.24 -0.03 10.92
N PHE A 167 2.60 -1.18 10.74
CA PHE A 167 2.55 -2.25 11.75
C PHE A 167 3.92 -2.91 11.94
N SER A 168 4.33 -3.16 13.18
CA SER A 168 5.59 -3.86 13.48
C SER A 168 5.49 -5.38 13.30
N CYS A 169 4.27 -5.92 13.30
CA CYS A 169 4.02 -7.35 13.20
C CYS A 169 3.53 -7.75 11.80
N ILE A 170 3.89 -8.96 11.37
CA ILE A 170 3.45 -9.60 10.13
C ILE A 170 3.20 -11.07 10.36
N LYS A 171 2.37 -11.70 9.50
CA LYS A 171 2.08 -13.13 9.61
C LYS A 171 3.37 -13.94 9.54
N LYS A 172 3.50 -14.97 10.36
CA LYS A 172 4.69 -15.83 10.40
C LYS A 172 5.05 -16.47 9.06
N ASN A 173 4.05 -16.76 8.23
CA ASN A 173 4.22 -17.35 6.90
C ASN A 173 4.52 -16.32 5.79
N PHE A 174 4.55 -15.02 6.10
CA PHE A 174 4.96 -14.01 5.15
C PHE A 174 6.47 -14.10 4.89
N SER A 175 6.86 -13.96 3.62
CA SER A 175 8.25 -13.89 3.20
C SER A 175 8.37 -13.03 1.94
N LEU A 176 9.40 -12.19 1.90
CA LEU A 176 9.79 -11.43 0.71
C LEU A 176 10.20 -12.33 -0.46
N SER A 177 10.78 -13.50 -0.16
CA SER A 177 11.26 -14.44 -1.18
C SER A 177 10.19 -15.42 -1.67
N MET A 178 8.95 -15.28 -1.20
CA MET A 178 7.85 -16.16 -1.56
C MET A 178 6.67 -15.36 -2.12
N CYS A 179 6.07 -15.87 -3.19
CA CYS A 179 4.79 -15.42 -3.71
C CYS A 179 3.82 -16.59 -3.70
N GLN A 180 2.75 -16.51 -2.91
CA GLN A 180 1.72 -17.57 -2.82
C GLN A 180 2.31 -18.96 -2.52
N GLY A 181 3.38 -19.02 -1.71
CA GLY A 181 4.07 -20.28 -1.37
C GLY A 181 5.07 -20.77 -2.42
N ILE A 182 5.28 -20.03 -3.51
CA ILE A 182 6.28 -20.33 -4.54
C ILE A 182 7.50 -19.40 -4.34
N PRO A 183 8.73 -19.93 -4.31
CA PRO A 183 9.93 -19.10 -4.28
C PRO A 183 9.99 -18.15 -5.49
N VAL A 184 10.28 -16.87 -5.26
CA VAL A 184 10.35 -15.84 -6.32
C VAL A 184 11.37 -16.20 -7.40
N THR A 185 12.46 -16.89 -7.05
CA THR A 185 13.47 -17.38 -8.00
C THR A 185 12.96 -18.43 -8.99
N ASN A 186 11.84 -19.07 -8.68
CA ASN A 186 11.26 -20.16 -9.47
C ASN A 186 10.06 -19.71 -10.30
N LEU A 187 9.68 -18.42 -10.24
CA LEU A 187 8.60 -17.88 -11.07
C LEU A 187 9.13 -17.68 -12.49
N SER A 188 8.48 -18.32 -13.46
CA SER A 188 8.82 -18.13 -14.88
C SER A 188 8.44 -16.73 -15.36
N GLN A 189 9.10 -16.25 -16.42
CA GLN A 189 8.77 -14.95 -17.01
C GLN A 189 7.29 -14.80 -17.39
N SER A 190 6.63 -15.89 -17.80
CA SER A 190 5.19 -15.90 -18.04
C SER A 190 4.34 -15.80 -16.75
N GLN A 191 4.76 -16.46 -15.65
CA GLN A 191 4.09 -16.32 -14.34
C GLN A 191 4.29 -14.94 -13.72
N MET A 192 5.39 -14.28 -14.07
CA MET A 192 5.71 -12.91 -13.66
C MET A 192 4.79 -11.86 -14.32
N GLU A 193 4.28 -12.12 -15.53
CA GLU A 193 3.37 -11.18 -16.23
C GLU A 193 1.92 -11.31 -15.73
N GLU A 194 1.46 -12.51 -15.40
CA GLU A 194 0.10 -12.74 -14.88
C GLU A 194 -0.08 -12.23 -13.43
N THR A 195 0.98 -12.20 -12.62
CA THR A 195 0.92 -11.84 -11.19
C THR A 195 0.92 -10.33 -10.92
N SER A 196 1.61 -9.52 -11.72
CA SER A 196 1.65 -8.05 -11.51
C SER A 196 0.31 -7.35 -11.73
N GLY A 197 -0.64 -7.95 -12.45
CA GLY A 197 -2.00 -7.43 -12.57
C GLY A 197 -2.86 -7.60 -11.31
N VAL A 198 -2.48 -8.50 -10.39
CA VAL A 198 -3.36 -8.97 -9.29
C VAL A 198 -2.88 -8.50 -7.90
N VAL A 199 -1.59 -8.22 -7.72
CA VAL A 199 -0.97 -7.99 -6.40
C VAL A 199 -1.15 -6.54 -5.92
N LEU A 200 -0.94 -5.56 -6.81
CA LEU A 200 -1.18 -4.14 -6.51
C LEU A 200 -2.64 -3.84 -6.17
N SER A 201 -3.58 -4.62 -6.71
CA SER A 201 -5.00 -4.54 -6.37
C SER A 201 -5.36 -5.19 -5.03
N ARG A 202 -4.60 -6.18 -4.54
CA ARG A 202 -4.90 -6.91 -3.29
C ARG A 202 -4.26 -6.27 -2.06
N PHE A 203 -3.02 -5.78 -2.14
CA PHE A 203 -2.36 -5.16 -0.97
C PHE A 203 -2.88 -3.76 -0.65
N LYS A 204 -3.25 -2.96 -1.67
CA LYS A 204 -3.99 -1.70 -1.47
C LYS A 204 -5.39 -1.94 -0.89
N ARG A 205 -6.01 -3.10 -1.13
CA ARG A 205 -7.32 -3.42 -0.58
C ARG A 205 -7.30 -3.63 0.94
N ASP A 206 -6.23 -4.19 1.50
CA ASP A 206 -6.15 -4.55 2.93
C ASP A 206 -5.72 -3.37 3.85
N VAL A 207 -4.96 -2.39 3.36
CA VAL A 207 -4.56 -1.20 4.16
C VAL A 207 -5.56 -0.05 4.02
N THR A 208 -6.36 -0.07 2.95
CA THR A 208 -7.43 0.90 2.73
C THR A 208 -8.81 0.33 2.98
N THR A 209 -9.01 -0.76 3.74
CA THR A 209 -10.36 -1.28 4.05
C THR A 209 -11.10 -0.46 5.12
N ILE A 210 -11.03 0.86 5.00
CA ILE A 210 -12.22 1.72 5.13
C ILE A 210 -12.39 2.43 3.78
N GLN A 211 -12.34 1.67 2.68
CA GLN A 211 -12.83 2.15 1.39
C GLN A 211 -14.33 2.21 1.62
N GLN A 212 -14.79 3.43 1.86
CA GLN A 212 -16.19 3.75 1.99
C GLN A 212 -16.85 3.20 0.73
N LYS A 213 -17.54 2.06 0.86
CA LYS A 213 -18.20 1.40 -0.26
C LYS A 213 -19.05 2.42 -0.98
N VAL A 214 -19.01 2.38 -2.31
CA VAL A 214 -19.74 3.31 -3.17
C VAL A 214 -21.24 3.18 -2.85
N LYS A 215 -21.98 4.29 -2.80
CA LYS A 215 -23.41 4.20 -2.45
C LYS A 215 -24.21 3.54 -3.56
N ILE A 216 -25.38 3.00 -3.22
CA ILE A 216 -26.33 2.50 -4.22
C ILE A 216 -26.67 3.64 -5.21
N TYR A 217 -26.57 3.35 -6.51
CA TYR A 217 -26.69 4.23 -7.68
C TYR A 217 -25.50 5.14 -8.01
N GLU A 218 -24.39 5.07 -7.28
CA GLU A 218 -23.13 5.69 -7.66
C GLU A 218 -22.30 4.78 -8.58
N ASN A 219 -21.29 5.35 -9.22
CA ASN A 219 -20.51 4.69 -10.26
C ASN A 219 -19.57 3.64 -9.68
N CYS A 220 -19.58 2.44 -10.24
CA CYS A 220 -18.71 1.34 -9.85
C CYS A 220 -17.87 0.87 -11.05
N SER A 221 -16.75 0.22 -10.79
CA SER A 221 -15.92 -0.42 -11.82
C SER A 221 -16.05 -1.94 -11.77
N GLU A 222 -16.22 -2.50 -10.55
CA GLU A 222 -16.43 -3.92 -10.31
C GLU A 222 -17.43 -4.15 -9.16
N ASP A 223 -17.98 -5.37 -9.05
CA ASP A 223 -18.97 -5.72 -8.01
C ASP A 223 -18.45 -5.50 -6.58
N THR A 224 -17.13 -5.62 -6.37
CA THR A 224 -16.52 -5.43 -5.05
C THR A 224 -16.51 -3.98 -4.57
N ASP A 225 -16.78 -3.02 -5.45
CA ASP A 225 -16.92 -1.61 -5.10
C ASP A 225 -18.26 -1.34 -4.38
N CYS A 226 -19.22 -2.25 -4.54
CA CYS A 226 -20.60 -2.08 -4.10
C CYS A 226 -20.85 -2.61 -2.66
N PRO A 227 -21.90 -2.10 -1.99
CA PRO A 227 -22.40 -2.62 -0.71
C PRO A 227 -22.74 -4.10 -0.78
N GLU A 228 -22.81 -4.74 0.39
CA GLU A 228 -23.29 -6.12 0.45
C GLU A 228 -24.71 -6.22 -0.12
N ASP A 229 -25.00 -7.33 -0.80
CA ASP A 229 -26.24 -7.56 -1.57
C ASP A 229 -26.47 -6.61 -2.76
N ALA A 230 -25.44 -5.90 -3.25
CA ALA A 230 -25.48 -5.12 -4.48
C ALA A 230 -24.49 -5.61 -5.53
N SER A 231 -24.79 -5.34 -6.80
CA SER A 231 -23.92 -5.65 -7.95
C SER A 231 -23.72 -4.43 -8.82
N CYS A 232 -22.59 -4.38 -9.51
CA CYS A 232 -22.20 -3.33 -10.43
C CYS A 232 -22.83 -3.58 -11.80
N VAL A 233 -23.97 -2.94 -12.07
CA VAL A 233 -24.78 -3.21 -13.26
C VAL A 233 -24.64 -2.06 -14.27
N ALA A 234 -24.52 -2.40 -15.54
CA ALA A 234 -24.55 -1.43 -16.63
C ALA A 234 -25.91 -0.71 -16.66
N HIS A 235 -25.90 0.60 -16.44
CA HIS A 235 -27.10 1.43 -16.42
C HIS A 235 -27.26 2.20 -17.75
N LYS A 236 -26.16 2.55 -18.43
CA LYS A 236 -26.08 3.11 -19.81
C LYS A 236 -24.68 2.83 -20.43
N CYS A 237 -24.46 3.13 -21.71
CA CYS A 237 -23.16 2.95 -22.38
C CYS A 237 -22.00 3.53 -21.54
N ASN A 238 -21.12 2.65 -21.07
CA ASN A 238 -19.98 2.94 -20.19
C ASN A 238 -20.31 3.56 -18.81
N ASP A 239 -21.57 3.48 -18.35
CA ASP A 239 -21.99 3.89 -17.00
C ASP A 239 -22.45 2.65 -16.22
N TYR A 240 -21.67 2.26 -15.23
CA TYR A 240 -21.94 1.14 -14.33
C TYR A 240 -22.27 1.67 -12.95
N ARG A 241 -23.32 1.13 -12.32
CA ARG A 241 -23.78 1.60 -11.02
C ARG A 241 -24.09 0.45 -10.09
N CYS A 242 -23.88 0.67 -8.79
CA CYS A 242 -24.28 -0.29 -7.77
C CYS A 242 -25.81 -0.35 -7.69
N VAL A 243 -26.37 -1.55 -7.86
CA VAL A 243 -27.81 -1.83 -7.77
C VAL A 243 -28.03 -3.02 -6.85
N CYS A 244 -29.02 -2.95 -5.96
CA CYS A 244 -29.35 -4.06 -5.08
C CYS A 244 -29.78 -5.30 -5.87
N SER A 245 -29.42 -6.46 -5.35
CA SER A 245 -29.85 -7.78 -5.83
C SER A 245 -31.37 -7.92 -5.78
N ALA A 246 -31.89 -8.89 -6.53
CA ALA A 246 -33.31 -9.25 -6.45
C ALA A 246 -33.71 -9.49 -4.98
N ASP A 247 -34.90 -9.00 -4.59
CA ASP A 247 -35.46 -9.04 -3.23
C ASP A 247 -34.90 -8.02 -2.22
N TYR A 248 -33.96 -7.18 -2.62
CA TYR A 248 -33.42 -6.11 -1.78
C TYR A 248 -33.77 -4.72 -2.32
N GLN A 249 -33.92 -3.77 -1.41
CA GLN A 249 -34.12 -2.36 -1.70
C GLN A 249 -33.02 -1.53 -1.06
N PRO A 250 -32.62 -0.39 -1.66
CA PRO A 250 -31.67 0.51 -1.01
C PRO A 250 -32.24 1.03 0.31
N SER A 251 -31.41 1.04 1.34
CA SER A 251 -31.63 1.78 2.58
C SER A 251 -31.81 3.28 2.33
N SER A 252 -32.34 4.00 3.31
CA SER A 252 -32.58 5.45 3.22
C SER A 252 -31.30 6.26 2.98
N ASP A 253 -30.16 5.81 3.53
CA ASP A 253 -28.86 6.46 3.36
C ASP A 253 -28.09 5.95 2.12
N LYS A 254 -28.65 4.94 1.42
CA LYS A 254 -28.09 4.25 0.26
C LYS A 254 -26.74 3.58 0.52
N ASN A 255 -26.36 3.35 1.78
CA ASN A 255 -25.11 2.67 2.13
C ASN A 255 -25.26 1.15 2.12
N THR A 256 -26.47 0.64 2.25
CA THR A 256 -26.77 -0.80 2.31
C THR A 256 -28.01 -1.18 1.50
N CYS A 257 -28.10 -2.44 1.11
CA CYS A 257 -29.32 -3.05 0.60
C CYS A 257 -30.04 -3.75 1.75
N ILE A 258 -31.33 -3.46 1.93
CA ILE A 258 -32.18 -4.07 2.95
C ILE A 258 -33.20 -4.97 2.28
N ARG A 259 -33.44 -6.16 2.85
CA ARG A 259 -34.42 -7.09 2.29
C ARG A 259 -35.81 -6.45 2.33
N GLY A 260 -36.46 -6.37 1.17
CA GLY A 260 -37.82 -5.83 1.09
C GLY A 260 -38.75 -6.70 1.92
N TRP A 261 -39.51 -6.09 2.83
CA TRP A 261 -40.60 -6.79 3.49
C TRP A 261 -41.61 -7.16 2.39
N LEU A 262 -41.75 -8.46 2.13
CA LEU A 262 -42.87 -8.98 1.36
C LEU A 262 -44.14 -8.48 2.07
N ASN A 263 -44.79 -7.48 1.51
CA ASN A 263 -46.11 -7.06 1.94
C ASN A 263 -47.03 -8.27 1.70
N PHE A 264 -47.30 -9.02 2.77
CA PHE A 264 -48.37 -10.01 2.83
C PHE A 264 -49.72 -9.31 2.99
#